data_AF-A0A3D5DC58-F1
#
_entry.id   AF-A0A3D5DC58-F1
#
_cell.length_a   1.000
_cell.length_b   1.000
_cell.length_c   1.000
_cell.angle_alpha   90.00
_cell.angle_beta   90.00
_cell.angle_gamma   90.00
#
_symmetry.space_group_name_H-M   'P 1'
#
loop_
_entity.id
_entity.type
_entity.pdbx_description
1 polymer ?
#
loop_
_entity_poly.entity_id
_entity_poly.type
_entity_poly.pdbx_seq_one_letter_code
_entity_poly.pdbx_strand_id
1 'polypeptide(L)'
;MTLDYTGHPDDFLQWRRDHVPVYNKNRLKLGIFGTNCSNGCTITHAETSFEPTYEHNVKIAKLADRLGFEMLVPVGRWKHFGGTTMFNGDNLEVYTWATAMACNTKNIMVCATSHTPTAHPLFAAKQGASIDNISNGRFGLNIVCGWFRPEIEMFGKEQLPHSERYAMASDWVTCVKRSWTEQGFDHAGKYFTIKDGFLSPKPIQQPYPVLLNAGNSEDGREFSAREVDFNFITIATLESGRELVADIKKR
;
A
#
# COMPACT_ATOMS: atom_id res chain seq x y z
N MET A 1 2.10 24.87 -16.72
CA MET A 1 0.87 25.01 -15.90
C MET A 1 0.25 23.63 -15.82
N THR A 2 0.54 22.86 -14.79
CA THR A 2 -0.21 21.66 -14.45
C THR A 2 -1.58 22.13 -13.96
N LEU A 3 -2.65 21.69 -14.60
CA LEU A 3 -4.00 21.97 -14.15
C LEU A 3 -4.21 21.25 -12.83
N ASP A 4 -4.44 22.00 -11.76
CA ASP A 4 -4.83 21.44 -10.48
C ASP A 4 -6.16 20.69 -10.62
N TYR A 5 -6.29 19.55 -9.92
CA TYR A 5 -7.54 18.81 -9.89
C TYR A 5 -8.66 19.69 -9.34
N THR A 6 -9.72 19.88 -10.14
CA THR A 6 -10.83 20.80 -9.86
C THR A 6 -11.81 20.31 -8.80
N GLY A 7 -11.67 19.04 -8.36
CA GLY A 7 -12.62 18.39 -7.46
C GLY A 7 -13.75 17.64 -8.18
N HIS A 8 -13.89 17.74 -9.51
CA HIS A 8 -14.94 17.06 -10.26
C HIS A 8 -14.57 15.60 -10.58
N PRO A 9 -15.44 14.59 -10.34
CA PRO A 9 -15.10 13.17 -10.53
C PRO A 9 -14.56 12.79 -11.91
N ASP A 10 -15.10 13.40 -12.98
CA ASP A 10 -14.66 13.13 -14.35
C ASP A 10 -13.23 13.65 -14.63
N ASP A 11 -12.81 14.70 -13.92
CA ASP A 11 -11.47 15.26 -14.04
C ASP A 11 -10.44 14.42 -13.29
N PHE A 12 -10.87 13.63 -12.28
CA PHE A 12 -9.96 12.84 -11.42
C PHE A 12 -9.22 11.76 -12.21
N LEU A 13 -9.96 10.91 -12.94
CA LEU A 13 -9.35 9.81 -13.68
C LEU A 13 -8.47 10.31 -14.81
N GLN A 14 -8.86 11.42 -15.46
CA GLN A 14 -8.03 12.02 -16.50
C GLN A 14 -6.75 12.61 -15.89
N TRP A 15 -6.86 13.34 -14.79
CA TRP A 15 -5.71 13.86 -14.06
C TRP A 15 -4.75 12.74 -13.64
N ARG A 16 -5.27 11.63 -13.09
CA ARG A 16 -4.46 10.44 -12.73
C ARG A 16 -3.71 9.87 -13.93
N ARG A 17 -4.35 9.73 -15.09
CA ARG A 17 -3.70 9.22 -16.32
C ARG A 17 -2.58 10.14 -16.81
N ASP A 18 -2.73 11.45 -16.62
CA ASP A 18 -1.77 12.43 -17.10
C ASP A 18 -0.57 12.61 -16.16
N HIS A 19 -0.74 12.32 -14.86
CA HIS A 19 0.25 12.66 -13.82
C HIS A 19 0.78 11.48 -13.00
N VAL A 20 0.07 10.35 -12.95
CA VAL A 20 0.43 9.21 -12.09
C VAL A 20 0.81 8.00 -12.94
N PRO A 21 2.10 7.59 -12.98
CA PRO A 21 2.60 6.61 -13.95
C PRO A 21 1.88 5.26 -14.00
N VAL A 22 1.32 4.78 -12.89
CA VAL A 22 0.60 3.50 -12.85
C VAL A 22 -0.69 3.52 -13.69
N TYR A 23 -1.27 4.71 -13.96
CA TYR A 23 -2.47 4.89 -14.79
C TYR A 23 -2.14 5.01 -16.30
N ASN A 24 -0.96 4.56 -16.72
CA ASN A 24 -0.58 4.51 -18.13
C ASN A 24 -1.57 3.67 -18.99
N LYS A 25 -1.36 3.65 -20.31
CA LYS A 25 -2.27 3.01 -21.27
C LYS A 25 -2.21 1.47 -21.30
N ASN A 26 -1.29 0.82 -20.57
CA ASN A 26 -1.18 -0.64 -20.55
C ASN A 26 -2.44 -1.28 -19.98
N ARG A 27 -3.01 -2.26 -20.68
CA ARG A 27 -4.22 -2.98 -20.23
C ARG A 27 -3.95 -3.91 -19.06
N LEU A 28 -2.76 -4.51 -19.04
CA LEU A 28 -2.27 -5.35 -17.94
C LEU A 28 -1.15 -4.58 -17.24
N LYS A 29 -1.25 -4.47 -15.91
CA LYS A 29 -0.20 -3.91 -15.06
C LYS A 29 0.60 -5.04 -14.46
N LEU A 30 1.92 -4.93 -14.49
CA LEU A 30 2.84 -5.91 -13.90
C LEU A 30 3.48 -5.33 -12.65
N GLY A 31 3.48 -6.12 -11.58
CA GLY A 31 4.07 -5.74 -10.30
C GLY A 31 5.04 -6.78 -9.78
N ILE A 32 6.04 -6.33 -9.02
CA ILE A 32 6.93 -7.21 -8.25
C ILE A 32 6.54 -7.12 -6.78
N PHE A 33 6.40 -8.28 -6.12
CA PHE A 33 5.92 -8.38 -4.75
C PHE A 33 6.92 -9.08 -3.83
N GLY A 34 7.07 -8.55 -2.62
CA GLY A 34 7.73 -9.24 -1.51
C GLY A 34 9.25 -9.36 -1.59
N THR A 35 9.93 -8.51 -2.38
CA THR A 35 11.40 -8.50 -2.41
C THR A 35 12.03 -8.01 -1.11
N ASN A 36 11.26 -7.39 -0.21
CA ASN A 36 11.75 -6.93 1.08
C ASN A 36 11.86 -8.05 2.14
N CYS A 37 11.42 -9.27 1.84
CA CYS A 37 11.38 -10.40 2.77
C CYS A 37 12.25 -11.56 2.30
N SER A 38 12.96 -12.21 3.24
CA SER A 38 13.65 -13.47 2.96
C SER A 38 12.66 -14.52 2.46
N ASN A 39 13.11 -15.34 1.50
CA ASN A 39 12.32 -16.39 0.86
C ASN A 39 11.10 -15.91 0.03
N GLY A 40 10.87 -14.60 -0.10
CA GLY A 40 9.80 -14.02 -0.91
C GLY A 40 8.43 -14.63 -0.60
N CYS A 41 7.86 -15.38 -1.54
CA CYS A 41 6.57 -16.07 -1.38
C CYS A 41 6.70 -17.61 -1.31
N THR A 42 7.90 -18.15 -1.11
CA THR A 42 8.17 -19.60 -1.17
C THR A 42 8.70 -20.15 0.15
N ILE A 43 8.01 -21.15 0.70
CA ILE A 43 8.43 -21.86 1.92
C ILE A 43 9.26 -23.08 1.50
N THR A 44 10.56 -22.90 1.29
CA THR A 44 11.42 -23.96 0.73
C THR A 44 12.86 -23.87 1.21
N HIS A 45 13.56 -25.01 1.20
CA HIS A 45 15.01 -25.12 1.36
C HIS A 45 15.77 -25.09 0.02
N ALA A 46 15.05 -24.99 -1.10
CA ALA A 46 15.67 -24.91 -2.41
C ALA A 46 16.59 -23.69 -2.50
N GLU A 47 17.77 -23.89 -3.10
CA GLU A 47 18.70 -22.80 -3.37
C GLU A 47 18.02 -21.75 -4.26
N THR A 48 18.35 -20.48 -4.00
CA THR A 48 17.82 -19.34 -4.74
C THR A 48 18.93 -18.34 -4.99
N SER A 49 18.87 -17.68 -6.13
CA SER A 49 19.73 -16.52 -6.41
C SER A 49 19.24 -15.25 -5.71
N PHE A 50 18.06 -15.27 -5.08
CA PHE A 50 17.50 -14.11 -4.40
C PHE A 50 18.12 -13.93 -3.01
N GLU A 51 18.63 -12.73 -2.75
CA GLU A 51 19.19 -12.35 -1.46
C GLU A 51 18.30 -11.24 -0.85
N PRO A 52 17.87 -11.36 0.42
CA PRO A 52 17.02 -10.36 1.06
C PRO A 52 17.81 -9.13 1.54
N THR A 53 18.69 -8.60 0.69
CA THR A 53 19.53 -7.43 0.97
C THR A 53 18.99 -6.18 0.28
N TYR A 54 19.38 -5.02 0.81
CA TYR A 54 19.05 -3.74 0.19
C TYR A 54 19.58 -3.64 -1.25
N GLU A 55 20.82 -4.06 -1.49
CA GLU A 55 21.49 -4.01 -2.78
C GLU A 55 20.75 -4.83 -3.83
N HIS A 56 20.31 -6.04 -3.46
CA HIS A 56 19.54 -6.89 -4.36
C HIS A 56 18.16 -6.28 -4.65
N ASN A 57 17.49 -5.73 -3.65
CA ASN A 57 16.23 -5.01 -3.82
C ASN A 57 16.37 -3.85 -4.83
N VAL A 58 17.42 -3.03 -4.70
CA VAL A 58 17.71 -1.94 -5.66
C VAL A 58 17.96 -2.48 -7.07
N LYS A 59 18.70 -3.59 -7.21
CA LYS A 59 18.97 -4.22 -8.50
C LYS A 59 17.68 -4.67 -9.19
N ILE A 60 16.78 -5.33 -8.46
CA ILE A 60 15.46 -5.76 -8.97
C ILE A 60 14.62 -4.54 -9.32
N ALA A 61 14.53 -3.55 -8.44
CA ALA A 61 13.74 -2.33 -8.65
C ALA A 61 14.17 -1.58 -9.91
N LYS A 62 15.49 -1.36 -10.10
CA LYS A 62 16.04 -0.72 -11.30
C LYS A 62 15.77 -1.52 -12.57
N LEU A 63 15.80 -2.85 -12.51
CA LEU A 63 15.50 -3.69 -13.65
C LEU A 63 14.02 -3.61 -14.02
N ALA A 64 13.13 -3.79 -13.04
CA ALA A 64 11.68 -3.71 -13.23
C ALA A 64 11.26 -2.34 -13.80
N ASP A 65 11.83 -1.25 -13.26
CA ASP A 65 11.61 0.12 -13.74
C ASP A 65 12.04 0.31 -15.20
N ARG A 66 13.20 -0.22 -15.60
CA ARG A 66 13.66 -0.18 -17.00
C ARG A 66 12.81 -1.02 -17.94
N LEU A 67 12.26 -2.14 -17.44
CA LEU A 67 11.40 -3.02 -18.21
C LEU A 67 9.95 -2.52 -18.30
N GLY A 68 9.61 -1.43 -17.60
CA GLY A 68 8.28 -0.82 -17.64
C GLY A 68 7.24 -1.50 -16.74
N PHE A 69 7.67 -2.22 -15.70
CA PHE A 69 6.75 -2.70 -14.66
C PHE A 69 6.15 -1.50 -13.91
N GLU A 70 4.90 -1.63 -13.50
CA GLU A 70 4.15 -0.50 -12.93
C GLU A 70 4.24 -0.37 -11.41
N MET A 71 4.53 -1.46 -10.68
CA MET A 71 4.55 -1.36 -9.22
C MET A 71 5.57 -2.28 -8.54
N LEU A 72 6.15 -1.77 -7.46
CA LEU A 72 6.90 -2.54 -6.46
C LEU A 72 6.10 -2.53 -5.16
N VAL A 73 5.80 -3.71 -4.62
CA VAL A 73 4.95 -3.85 -3.43
C VAL A 73 5.68 -4.67 -2.36
N PRO A 74 6.02 -4.07 -1.21
CA PRO A 74 6.65 -4.81 -0.12
C PRO A 74 5.59 -5.52 0.73
N VAL A 75 5.96 -6.62 1.38
CA VAL A 75 5.13 -7.26 2.39
C VAL A 75 5.33 -6.49 3.71
N GLY A 76 4.24 -6.05 4.33
CA GLY A 76 4.25 -5.56 5.70
C GLY A 76 4.42 -6.74 6.66
N ARG A 77 5.63 -6.96 7.17
CA ARG A 77 6.00 -8.13 7.98
C ARG A 77 6.97 -7.69 9.06
N TRP A 78 6.65 -8.03 10.31
CA TRP A 78 7.44 -7.74 11.50
C TRP A 78 8.01 -9.01 12.12
N LYS A 79 7.35 -10.16 11.94
CA LYS A 79 7.73 -11.43 12.54
C LYS A 79 7.61 -12.59 11.56
N HIS A 80 8.66 -13.40 11.51
CA HIS A 80 8.73 -14.61 10.71
C HIS A 80 7.65 -15.65 11.07
N PHE A 81 7.43 -16.61 10.17
CA PHE A 81 6.54 -17.74 10.42
C PHE A 81 7.19 -18.88 11.21
N GLY A 82 8.52 -18.86 11.34
CA GLY A 82 9.30 -19.88 12.04
C GLY A 82 9.54 -21.10 11.16
N GLY A 83 9.67 -22.27 11.79
CA GLY A 83 10.05 -23.50 11.09
C GLY A 83 11.51 -23.50 10.63
N THR A 84 11.92 -24.59 9.99
CA THR A 84 13.34 -24.75 9.58
C THR A 84 13.73 -23.86 8.40
N THR A 85 12.77 -23.40 7.60
CA THR A 85 13.01 -22.50 6.46
C THR A 85 13.11 -21.03 6.86
N MET A 86 12.76 -20.68 8.10
CA MET A 86 12.69 -19.30 8.59
C MET A 86 11.96 -18.36 7.61
N PHE A 87 10.84 -18.83 7.05
CA PHE A 87 10.10 -18.10 6.02
C PHE A 87 9.70 -16.68 6.49
N ASN A 88 10.06 -15.67 5.69
CA ASN A 88 10.01 -14.25 6.03
C ASN A 88 10.75 -13.93 7.35
N GLY A 89 11.94 -14.49 7.52
CA GLY A 89 12.88 -14.28 8.61
C GLY A 89 13.39 -12.86 8.68
N ASP A 90 14.12 -12.46 7.64
CA ASP A 90 14.68 -11.13 7.48
C ASP A 90 13.72 -10.26 6.67
N ASN A 91 13.38 -9.08 7.20
CA ASN A 91 12.41 -8.19 6.59
C ASN A 91 12.88 -6.74 6.69
N LEU A 92 12.91 -6.03 5.57
CA LEU A 92 13.10 -4.58 5.56
C LEU A 92 11.76 -3.88 5.82
N GLU A 93 11.80 -2.82 6.65
CA GLU A 93 10.64 -2.00 6.98
C GLU A 93 10.11 -1.26 5.73
N VAL A 94 8.79 -1.22 5.56
CA VAL A 94 8.13 -0.90 4.29
C VAL A 94 8.27 0.56 3.84
N TYR A 95 8.24 1.55 4.74
CA TYR A 95 8.30 2.96 4.37
C TYR A 95 9.74 3.39 4.04
N THR A 96 10.70 2.96 4.86
CA THR A 96 12.12 3.16 4.60
C THR A 96 12.57 2.43 3.34
N TRP A 97 12.11 1.19 3.13
CA TRP A 97 12.31 0.46 1.88
C TRP A 97 11.71 1.22 0.69
N ALA A 98 10.47 1.70 0.79
CA ALA A 98 9.81 2.43 -0.31
C ALA A 98 10.54 3.73 -0.65
N THR A 99 11.02 4.45 0.37
CA THR A 99 11.88 5.63 0.20
C THR A 99 13.15 5.28 -0.58
N ALA A 100 13.83 4.19 -0.23
CA ALA A 100 15.05 3.79 -0.87
C ALA A 100 14.82 3.34 -2.33
N MET A 101 13.72 2.64 -2.61
CA MET A 101 13.31 2.27 -3.97
C MET A 101 12.93 3.51 -4.79
N ALA A 102 12.24 4.49 -4.20
CA ALA A 102 11.89 5.76 -4.83
C ALA A 102 13.14 6.47 -5.37
N CYS A 103 14.18 6.61 -4.55
CA CYS A 103 15.44 7.26 -4.91
C CYS A 103 16.23 6.53 -6.00
N ASN A 104 15.95 5.24 -6.20
CA ASN A 104 16.70 4.38 -7.12
C ASN A 104 15.95 4.05 -8.42
N THR A 105 14.75 4.59 -8.61
CA THR A 105 13.88 4.32 -9.76
C THR A 105 13.30 5.62 -10.32
N LYS A 106 12.77 5.59 -11.54
CA LYS A 106 12.28 6.79 -12.24
C LYS A 106 10.79 6.78 -12.55
N ASN A 107 10.21 5.63 -12.88
CA ASN A 107 8.85 5.53 -13.43
C ASN A 107 7.93 4.64 -12.59
N ILE A 108 8.45 3.53 -12.07
CA ILE A 108 7.68 2.52 -11.35
C ILE A 108 7.04 3.10 -10.09
N MET A 109 5.79 2.74 -9.80
CA MET A 109 5.14 3.07 -8.53
C MET A 109 5.82 2.29 -7.40
N VAL A 110 6.10 2.95 -6.28
CA VAL A 110 6.68 2.33 -5.09
C VAL A 110 5.67 2.35 -3.97
N CYS A 111 5.27 1.16 -3.51
CA CYS A 111 4.27 1.04 -2.46
C CYS A 111 4.90 0.89 -1.08
N ALA A 112 4.17 1.29 -0.05
CA ALA A 112 4.39 0.84 1.32
C ALA A 112 3.13 0.10 1.83
N THR A 113 3.31 -1.01 2.54
CA THR A 113 2.21 -1.82 3.10
C THR A 113 2.02 -1.53 4.59
N SER A 114 0.99 -0.76 4.93
CA SER A 114 0.74 -0.29 6.29
C SER A 114 -0.31 -1.11 7.01
N HIS A 115 0.05 -1.67 8.16
CA HIS A 115 -0.89 -2.29 9.07
C HIS A 115 -1.59 -1.22 9.90
N THR A 116 -2.91 -1.08 9.71
CA THR A 116 -3.73 -0.16 10.50
C THR A 116 -3.64 -0.40 12.02
N PRO A 117 -3.45 -1.64 12.54
CA PRO A 117 -3.24 -1.81 13.97
C PRO A 117 -1.85 -1.37 14.42
N THR A 118 -0.79 -1.39 13.61
CA THR A 118 0.58 -1.13 14.13
C THR A 118 1.15 0.24 13.74
N ALA A 119 0.56 0.94 12.78
CA ALA A 119 0.97 2.28 12.36
C ALA A 119 -0.10 3.33 12.70
N HIS A 120 0.30 4.41 13.38
CA HIS A 120 -0.59 5.56 13.60
C HIS A 120 -0.90 6.26 12.26
N PRO A 121 -2.15 6.70 11.99
CA PRO A 121 -2.51 7.28 10.69
C PRO A 121 -1.70 8.54 10.35
N LEU A 122 -1.46 9.45 11.31
CA LEU A 122 -0.62 10.63 11.06
C LEU A 122 0.83 10.28 10.70
N PHE A 123 1.37 9.21 11.29
CA PHE A 123 2.74 8.77 10.97
C PHE A 123 2.81 8.24 9.54
N ALA A 124 1.87 7.37 9.17
CA ALA A 124 1.75 6.85 7.81
C ALA A 124 1.49 7.95 6.78
N ALA A 125 0.61 8.92 7.08
CA ALA A 125 0.34 10.04 6.21
C ALA A 125 1.60 10.88 5.96
N LYS A 126 2.37 11.19 7.02
CA LYS A 126 3.62 11.96 6.92
C LYS A 126 4.69 11.22 6.11
N GLN A 127 4.87 9.93 6.36
CA GLN A 127 5.77 9.08 5.57
C GLN A 127 5.34 9.04 4.11
N GLY A 128 4.05 8.79 3.84
CA GLY A 128 3.52 8.72 2.49
C GLY A 128 3.65 10.02 1.70
N ALA A 129 3.34 11.16 2.31
CA ALA A 129 3.55 12.47 1.67
C ALA A 129 5.04 12.74 1.38
N SER A 130 5.93 12.32 2.27
CA SER A 130 7.38 12.49 2.08
C SER A 130 7.88 11.62 0.92
N ILE A 131 7.49 10.34 0.88
CA ILE A 131 7.86 9.42 -0.21
C ILE A 131 7.26 9.88 -1.53
N ASP A 132 6.03 10.40 -1.52
CA ASP A 132 5.42 10.93 -2.73
C ASP A 132 6.21 12.12 -3.31
N ASN A 133 6.65 13.04 -2.45
CA ASN A 133 7.53 14.14 -2.86
C ASN A 133 8.90 13.63 -3.34
N ILE A 134 9.54 12.71 -2.62
CA ILE A 134 10.84 12.12 -2.99
C ILE A 134 10.75 11.38 -4.33
N SER A 135 9.66 10.67 -4.56
CA SER A 135 9.44 9.87 -5.77
C SER A 135 8.92 10.68 -6.96
N ASN A 136 8.60 11.95 -6.75
CA ASN A 136 7.92 12.82 -7.72
C ASN A 136 6.55 12.26 -8.16
N GLY A 137 5.69 11.94 -7.19
CA GLY A 137 4.30 11.54 -7.45
C GLY A 137 4.09 10.05 -7.74
N ARG A 138 4.99 9.16 -7.28
CA ARG A 138 4.94 7.70 -7.57
C ARG A 138 4.67 6.84 -6.34
N PHE A 139 4.23 7.42 -5.23
CA PHE A 139 3.95 6.65 -4.02
C PHE A 139 2.59 5.94 -4.08
N GLY A 140 2.54 4.70 -3.59
CA GLY A 140 1.30 3.97 -3.32
C GLY A 140 1.22 3.53 -1.87
N LEU A 141 0.03 3.57 -1.27
CA LEU A 141 -0.22 3.10 0.08
C LEU A 141 -1.12 1.87 0.05
N ASN A 142 -0.54 0.70 0.34
CA ASN A 142 -1.29 -0.54 0.52
C ASN A 142 -1.75 -0.66 1.98
N ILE A 143 -3.05 -0.51 2.22
CA ILE A 143 -3.65 -0.50 3.55
C ILE A 143 -4.03 -1.93 3.90
N VAL A 144 -3.54 -2.45 5.01
CA VAL A 144 -3.88 -3.81 5.47
C VAL A 144 -4.37 -3.79 6.92
N CYS A 145 -5.40 -4.58 7.19
CA CYS A 145 -6.08 -4.64 8.49
C CYS A 145 -5.28 -5.38 9.58
N GLY A 146 -4.21 -6.07 9.21
CA GLY A 146 -3.50 -7.01 10.08
C GLY A 146 -4.29 -8.29 10.35
N TRP A 147 -3.60 -9.42 10.35
CA TRP A 147 -4.22 -10.73 10.61
C TRP A 147 -3.35 -11.68 11.42
N PHE A 148 -2.04 -11.45 11.45
CA PHE A 148 -1.10 -12.33 12.12
C PHE A 148 -0.93 -11.90 13.58
N ARG A 149 -1.67 -12.57 14.47
CA ARG A 149 -1.74 -12.27 15.91
C ARG A 149 -0.37 -12.02 16.57
N PRO A 150 0.67 -12.85 16.34
CA PRO A 150 1.96 -12.66 17.00
C PRO A 150 2.64 -11.32 16.68
N GLU A 151 2.36 -10.73 15.51
CA GLU A 151 2.86 -9.39 15.20
C GLU A 151 2.04 -8.31 15.91
N ILE A 152 0.72 -8.44 15.92
CA ILE A 152 -0.16 -7.45 16.55
C ILE A 152 0.18 -7.34 18.05
N GLU A 153 0.42 -8.48 18.70
CA GLU A 153 0.80 -8.56 20.12
C GLU A 153 2.19 -7.98 20.41
N MET A 154 3.14 -8.01 19.46
CA MET A 154 4.45 -7.36 19.63
C MET A 154 4.34 -5.84 19.83
N PHE A 155 3.29 -5.22 19.29
CA PHE A 155 3.01 -3.80 19.46
C PHE A 155 2.12 -3.51 20.67
N GLY A 156 1.91 -4.50 21.56
CA GLY A 156 1.09 -4.36 22.76
C GLY A 156 -0.40 -4.22 22.47
N LYS A 157 -0.87 -4.73 21.33
CA LYS A 157 -2.28 -4.67 20.91
C LYS A 157 -2.92 -6.04 20.84
N GLU A 158 -4.22 -6.07 21.03
CA GLU A 158 -5.03 -7.26 20.79
C GLU A 158 -5.52 -7.29 19.34
N GLN A 159 -5.65 -8.49 18.79
CA GLN A 159 -6.25 -8.67 17.47
C GLN A 159 -7.77 -8.47 17.55
N LEU A 160 -8.25 -7.43 16.87
CA LEU A 160 -9.69 -7.15 16.80
C LEU A 160 -10.48 -8.23 16.06
N PRO A 161 -11.78 -8.40 16.37
CA PRO A 161 -12.71 -9.19 15.57
C PRO A 161 -12.70 -8.79 14.10
N HIS A 162 -13.08 -9.71 13.21
CA HIS A 162 -12.92 -9.54 11.76
C HIS A 162 -13.49 -8.22 11.22
N SER A 163 -14.75 -7.93 11.50
CA SER A 163 -15.47 -6.73 11.03
C SER A 163 -14.90 -5.44 11.64
N GLU A 164 -14.56 -5.49 12.93
CA GLU A 164 -13.95 -4.37 13.66
C GLU A 164 -12.60 -3.95 13.08
N ARG A 165 -11.87 -4.88 12.44
CA ARG A 165 -10.63 -4.52 11.73
C ARG A 165 -10.89 -3.62 10.52
N TYR A 166 -11.97 -3.84 9.77
CA TYR A 166 -12.32 -2.99 8.63
C TYR A 166 -12.98 -1.68 9.06
N ALA A 167 -13.69 -1.67 10.19
CA ALA A 167 -14.13 -0.44 10.84
C ALA A 167 -12.92 0.42 11.27
N MET A 168 -11.91 -0.19 11.88
CA MET A 168 -10.64 0.50 12.19
C MET A 168 -9.93 0.98 10.93
N ALA A 169 -9.88 0.18 9.87
CA ALA A 169 -9.27 0.60 8.62
C ALA A 169 -9.98 1.79 7.96
N SER A 170 -11.32 1.84 8.05
CA SER A 170 -12.12 2.97 7.55
C SER A 170 -11.83 4.26 8.32
N ASP A 171 -11.76 4.17 9.66
CA ASP A 171 -11.40 5.29 10.53
C ASP A 171 -9.97 5.78 10.26
N TRP A 172 -9.04 4.83 10.11
CA TRP A 172 -7.64 5.07 9.84
C TRP A 172 -7.42 5.76 8.48
N VAL A 173 -8.03 5.24 7.40
CA VAL A 173 -7.86 5.82 6.06
C VAL A 173 -8.51 7.19 5.96
N THR A 174 -9.61 7.43 6.69
CA THR A 174 -10.21 8.76 6.82
C THR A 174 -9.21 9.75 7.40
N CYS A 175 -8.57 9.42 8.51
CA CYS A 175 -7.52 10.25 9.10
C CYS A 175 -6.38 10.54 8.11
N VAL A 176 -5.93 9.54 7.36
CA VAL A 176 -4.84 9.68 6.38
C VAL A 176 -5.23 10.58 5.22
N LYS A 177 -6.39 10.34 4.59
CA LYS A 177 -6.91 11.17 3.49
C LYS A 177 -7.03 12.63 3.93
N ARG A 178 -7.66 12.88 5.10
CA ARG A 178 -7.80 14.23 5.66
C ARG A 178 -6.46 14.89 5.96
N SER A 179 -5.46 14.13 6.41
CA SER A 179 -4.10 14.65 6.59
C SER A 179 -3.48 15.14 5.28
N TRP A 180 -3.80 14.51 4.15
CA TRP A 180 -3.28 14.94 2.85
C TRP A 180 -4.07 16.09 2.24
N THR A 181 -5.36 16.24 2.56
CA THR A 181 -6.25 17.22 1.92
C THR A 181 -6.58 18.45 2.77
N GLU A 182 -6.50 18.37 4.09
CA GLU A 182 -6.92 19.43 5.03
C GLU A 182 -5.75 19.94 5.87
N GLN A 183 -5.88 21.15 6.44
CA GLN A 183 -4.98 21.67 7.47
C GLN A 183 -5.77 22.00 8.73
N GLY A 184 -5.20 21.71 9.90
CA GLY A 184 -5.79 22.02 11.20
C GLY A 184 -7.10 21.30 11.46
N PHE A 185 -7.16 20.00 11.14
CA PHE A 185 -8.41 19.25 11.19
C PHE A 185 -8.58 18.47 12.51
N ASP A 186 -9.79 18.51 13.08
CA ASP A 186 -10.16 17.63 14.19
C ASP A 186 -10.86 16.37 13.67
N HIS A 187 -10.61 15.23 14.32
CA HIS A 187 -11.29 13.97 14.06
C HIS A 187 -11.53 13.24 15.37
N ALA A 188 -12.75 12.77 15.59
CA ALA A 188 -13.15 11.98 16.75
C ALA A 188 -13.83 10.70 16.27
N GLY A 189 -13.01 9.77 15.78
CA GLY A 189 -13.42 8.45 15.34
C GLY A 189 -13.54 7.44 16.48
N LYS A 190 -13.98 6.23 16.15
CA LYS A 190 -14.08 5.13 17.13
C LYS A 190 -12.70 4.66 17.60
N TYR A 191 -11.70 4.71 16.72
CA TYR A 191 -10.36 4.17 16.96
C TYR A 191 -9.29 5.25 17.00
N PHE A 192 -9.50 6.39 16.32
CA PHE A 192 -8.54 7.48 16.28
C PHE A 192 -9.17 8.81 16.66
N THR A 193 -8.46 9.55 17.52
CA THR A 193 -8.77 10.94 17.82
C THR A 193 -7.58 11.79 17.39
N ILE A 194 -7.83 12.78 16.54
CA ILE A 194 -6.84 13.76 16.08
C ILE A 194 -7.37 15.14 16.47
N LYS A 195 -6.50 15.93 17.08
CA LYS A 195 -6.76 17.33 17.40
C LYS A 195 -5.79 18.21 16.64
N ASP A 196 -6.30 19.22 15.95
CA ASP A 196 -5.52 20.16 15.15
C ASP A 196 -4.52 19.45 14.20
N GLY A 197 -5.03 18.45 13.48
CA GLY A 197 -4.26 17.61 12.58
C GLY A 197 -3.59 18.44 11.48
N PHE A 198 -2.26 18.37 11.42
CA PHE A 198 -1.46 19.16 10.51
C PHE A 198 -0.45 18.30 9.75
N LEU A 199 -0.32 18.54 8.44
CA LEU A 199 0.69 17.89 7.61
C LEU A 199 1.12 18.84 6.49
N SER A 200 2.42 19.04 6.37
CA SER A 200 3.08 19.75 5.28
C SER A 200 4.49 19.17 5.04
N PRO A 201 5.00 19.08 3.79
CA PRO A 201 4.29 19.36 2.54
C PRO A 201 3.17 18.35 2.29
N LYS A 202 2.18 18.72 1.48
CA LYS A 202 1.18 17.77 0.97
C LYS A 202 1.83 16.85 -0.09
N PRO A 203 1.23 15.68 -0.37
CA PRO A 203 1.62 14.87 -1.52
C PRO A 203 1.54 15.66 -2.84
N ILE A 204 2.34 15.26 -3.82
CA ILE A 204 2.26 15.76 -5.20
C ILE A 204 1.00 15.21 -5.88
N GLN A 205 0.68 13.94 -5.62
CA GLN A 205 -0.51 13.30 -6.16
C GLN A 205 -1.80 13.90 -5.58
N GLN A 206 -2.78 14.17 -6.46
CA GLN A 206 -4.05 14.77 -6.10
C GLN A 206 -5.23 13.77 -6.25
N PRO A 207 -6.24 13.85 -5.36
CA PRO A 207 -6.23 14.57 -4.08
C PRO A 207 -5.29 13.91 -3.03
N TYR A 208 -4.82 12.69 -3.30
CA TYR A 208 -3.90 11.95 -2.45
C TYR A 208 -3.15 10.85 -3.24
N PRO A 209 -2.09 10.23 -2.70
CA PRO A 209 -1.41 9.09 -3.33
C PRO A 209 -2.32 7.90 -3.63
N VAL A 210 -1.92 7.05 -4.58
CA VAL A 210 -2.68 5.83 -4.93
C VAL A 210 -2.88 4.95 -3.70
N LEU A 211 -4.12 4.49 -3.49
CA LEU A 211 -4.48 3.61 -2.40
C LEU A 211 -4.70 2.18 -2.90
N LEU A 212 -4.23 1.20 -2.13
CA LEU A 212 -4.39 -0.22 -2.41
C LEU A 212 -4.91 -0.96 -1.18
N ASN A 213 -5.56 -2.11 -1.41
CA ASN A 213 -5.95 -3.07 -0.38
C ASN A 213 -5.80 -4.50 -0.91
N ALA A 214 -5.93 -5.49 -0.04
CA ALA A 214 -5.89 -6.92 -0.40
C ALA A 214 -7.02 -7.73 0.27
N GLY A 215 -8.18 -7.09 0.46
CA GLY A 215 -9.33 -7.65 1.17
C GLY A 215 -10.16 -8.57 0.26
N ASN A 216 -10.22 -9.86 0.62
CA ASN A 216 -11.01 -10.86 -0.11
C ASN A 216 -12.32 -11.26 0.60
N SER A 217 -12.48 -10.92 1.89
CA SER A 217 -13.75 -11.15 2.60
C SER A 217 -14.85 -10.23 2.08
N GLU A 218 -16.10 -10.47 2.46
CA GLU A 218 -17.21 -9.54 2.13
C GLU A 218 -16.91 -8.11 2.62
N ASP A 219 -16.61 -7.94 3.90
CA ASP A 219 -16.20 -6.64 4.47
C ASP A 219 -14.97 -6.06 3.77
N GLY A 220 -14.03 -6.90 3.35
CA GLY A 220 -12.81 -6.46 2.66
C GLY A 220 -13.04 -5.98 1.24
N ARG A 221 -13.94 -6.65 0.51
CA ARG A 221 -14.37 -6.22 -0.82
C ARG A 221 -15.17 -4.94 -0.76
N GLU A 222 -16.03 -4.80 0.24
CA GLU A 222 -16.79 -3.57 0.51
C GLU A 222 -15.87 -2.39 0.84
N PHE A 223 -14.93 -2.60 1.77
CA PHE A 223 -13.90 -1.61 2.09
C PHE A 223 -13.09 -1.22 0.84
N SER A 224 -12.66 -2.21 0.05
CA SER A 224 -11.86 -1.96 -1.13
C SER A 224 -12.60 -1.17 -2.19
N ALA A 225 -13.85 -1.54 -2.49
CA ALA A 225 -14.67 -0.86 -3.48
C ALA A 225 -14.90 0.62 -3.12
N ARG A 226 -15.05 0.91 -1.82
CA ARG A 226 -15.29 2.28 -1.34
C ARG A 226 -14.02 3.12 -1.20
N GLU A 227 -12.92 2.53 -0.73
CA GLU A 227 -11.82 3.32 -0.17
C GLU A 227 -10.56 3.40 -1.05
N VAL A 228 -10.34 2.45 -1.96
CA VAL A 228 -9.03 2.31 -2.65
C VAL A 228 -9.12 2.28 -4.17
N ASP A 229 -8.02 2.61 -4.83
CA ASP A 229 -7.90 2.61 -6.30
C ASP A 229 -7.69 1.19 -6.86
N PHE A 230 -6.96 0.34 -6.14
CA PHE A 230 -6.63 -1.02 -6.56
C PHE A 230 -6.86 -2.04 -5.45
N ASN A 231 -7.56 -3.14 -5.75
CA ASN A 231 -7.70 -4.29 -4.85
C ASN A 231 -6.87 -5.48 -5.37
N PHE A 232 -5.95 -5.98 -4.54
CA PHE A 232 -5.25 -7.24 -4.79
C PHE A 232 -6.15 -8.42 -4.44
N ILE A 233 -6.37 -9.28 -5.42
CA ILE A 233 -7.19 -10.48 -5.29
C ILE A 233 -6.40 -11.73 -5.64
N THR A 234 -6.75 -12.85 -5.00
CA THR A 234 -6.21 -14.16 -5.36
C THR A 234 -7.19 -14.84 -6.29
N ILE A 235 -6.72 -15.22 -7.49
CA ILE A 235 -7.54 -15.87 -8.51
C ILE A 235 -7.06 -17.32 -8.64
N ALA A 236 -7.92 -18.28 -8.34
CA ALA A 236 -7.64 -19.70 -8.53
C ALA A 236 -7.95 -20.15 -9.97
N THR A 237 -9.04 -19.64 -10.55
CA THR A 237 -9.45 -19.93 -11.94
C THR A 237 -9.90 -18.66 -12.65
N LEU A 238 -9.86 -18.66 -13.99
CA LEU A 238 -10.35 -17.52 -14.77
C LEU A 238 -11.82 -17.20 -14.50
N GLU A 239 -12.64 -18.22 -14.25
CA GLU A 239 -14.06 -18.07 -13.92
C GLU A 239 -14.25 -17.37 -12.57
N SER A 240 -13.61 -17.88 -11.51
CA SER A 240 -13.70 -17.28 -10.18
C SER A 240 -13.17 -15.84 -10.17
N GLY A 241 -12.15 -15.56 -10.99
CA GLY A 241 -11.63 -14.20 -11.19
C GLY A 241 -12.65 -13.26 -11.84
N ARG A 242 -13.39 -13.71 -12.86
CA ARG A 242 -14.43 -12.90 -13.51
C ARG A 242 -15.58 -12.59 -12.54
N GLU A 243 -16.03 -13.58 -11.78
CA GLU A 243 -17.09 -13.41 -10.78
C GLU A 243 -16.68 -12.42 -9.69
N LEU A 244 -15.47 -12.58 -9.15
CA LEU A 244 -14.94 -11.69 -8.11
C LEU A 244 -14.81 -10.24 -8.58
N VAL A 245 -14.31 -10.03 -9.80
CA VAL A 245 -14.24 -8.68 -10.40
C VAL A 245 -15.63 -8.10 -10.64
N ALA A 246 -16.60 -8.91 -11.07
CA ALA A 246 -17.97 -8.47 -11.27
C ALA A 246 -18.67 -8.11 -9.95
N ASP A 247 -18.41 -8.85 -8.86
CA ASP A 247 -18.90 -8.53 -7.52
C ASP A 247 -18.33 -7.20 -7.01
N ILE A 248 -17.00 -7.01 -7.05
CA ILE A 248 -16.36 -5.78 -6.57
C ILE A 248 -16.87 -4.55 -7.31
N LYS A 249 -17.13 -4.65 -8.63
CA LYS A 249 -17.63 -3.54 -9.46
C LYS A 249 -19.09 -3.16 -9.19
N LYS A 250 -19.87 -4.01 -8.51
CA LYS A 250 -21.27 -3.74 -8.18
C LYS A 250 -21.46 -3.02 -6.85
N ARG A 251 -20.40 -2.95 -6.05
CA ARG A 251 -20.38 -2.31 -4.73
C ARG A 251 -20.17 -0.81 -4.87
#